data_AF-B4DGN9-F1
#
_entry.id   AF-B4DGN9-F1
#
_cell.length_a   1.000
_cell.length_b   1.000
_cell.length_c   1.000
_cell.angle_alpha   90.00
_cell.angle_beta   90.00
_cell.angle_gamma   90.00
#
_symmetry.space_group_name_H-M   'P 1'
#
loop_
_entity.id
_entity.type
_entity.pdbx_description
1 polymer ?
#
loop_
_entity_poly.entity_id
_entity_poly.type
_entity_poly.pdbx_seq_one_letter_code
_entity_poly.pdbx_strand_id
1 'polypeptide(L)'
;MILASVLRSGPGGGLPLRPLLGPALALRARSTSATDTHHVEMARERSKTVTSFYNQSAIDAAAEKPSVRLTPTMMLYAGRSQDGSHLLKSARYLQQELPVRIAHRIKGFRCLPFIIGCNPTILHVHELYIRAFQKLTDFPPIKDQADEAQYCQLVRQLLDDHKDVVTLLAEGLRESRKHIEDEKLVRYFLDKTLTSRLGIRMLATHHLTLSASSVLVSHQRRLLRSGWTLPDACVSTSMAMRPVSASMAMWLPGSPSSLCHWTTSCRSCSRMP
;
A
#
# COMPACT_ATOMS: atom_id res chain seq x y z
N MET A 1 23.46 2.79 61.77
CA MET A 1 24.51 3.37 62.64
C MET A 1 25.71 3.66 61.77
N ILE A 2 25.97 4.95 61.48
CA ILE A 2 27.17 5.69 61.94
C ILE A 2 28.41 5.26 61.12
N LEU A 3 28.77 6.00 60.06
CA LEU A 3 29.77 7.10 60.01
C LEU A 3 31.21 6.57 59.97
N ALA A 4 31.99 6.93 58.94
CA ALA A 4 33.24 7.69 59.08
C ALA A 4 34.03 7.78 57.77
N SER A 5 34.24 9.02 57.35
CA SER A 5 35.20 9.53 56.37
C SER A 5 36.45 10.05 57.10
N VAL A 6 37.66 9.76 56.60
CA VAL A 6 38.92 10.51 56.85
C VAL A 6 39.85 10.21 55.64
N LEU A 7 40.11 11.10 54.67
CA LEU A 7 40.96 12.30 54.58
C LEU A 7 42.50 12.09 54.68
N ARG A 8 43.19 12.78 53.75
CA ARG A 8 44.59 13.31 53.75
C ARG A 8 45.54 12.62 52.75
N SER A 9 45.82 13.18 51.56
CA SER A 9 46.68 14.35 51.16
C SER A 9 48.17 14.03 50.96
N GLY A 10 48.61 14.03 49.68
CA GLY A 10 49.87 14.50 49.05
C GLY A 10 51.25 14.11 49.63
N PRO A 11 52.40 14.45 48.97
CA PRO A 11 52.58 15.30 47.77
C PRO A 11 53.62 14.81 46.72
N GLY A 12 53.70 15.49 45.57
CA GLY A 12 55.00 15.93 45.02
C GLY A 12 55.63 15.21 43.81
N GLY A 13 55.55 15.86 42.63
CA GLY A 13 56.73 16.19 41.79
C GLY A 13 57.21 15.20 40.71
N GLY A 14 57.22 15.66 39.45
CA GLY A 14 58.17 15.19 38.43
C GLY A 14 57.63 14.88 37.03
N LEU A 15 57.56 15.88 36.16
CA LEU A 15 57.79 15.78 34.69
C LEU A 15 59.25 16.24 34.45
N PRO A 16 59.97 15.93 33.34
CA PRO A 16 59.49 15.90 31.95
C PRO A 16 60.12 14.76 31.09
N LEU A 17 59.70 14.42 29.87
CA LEU A 17 60.19 14.94 28.58
C LEU A 17 59.65 14.03 27.44
N ARG A 18 59.15 14.63 26.35
CA ARG A 18 59.00 13.99 25.02
C ARG A 18 60.27 14.23 24.19
N PRO A 19 60.53 13.38 23.17
CA PRO A 19 60.46 13.86 21.77
C PRO A 19 59.71 12.82 20.89
N LEU A 20 58.76 13.15 19.99
CA LEU A 20 58.80 13.81 18.68
C LEU A 20 59.53 13.04 17.53
N LEU A 21 58.75 12.85 16.45
CA LEU A 21 59.05 12.43 15.05
C LEU A 21 59.02 10.92 14.67
N GLY A 22 58.12 10.58 13.71
CA GLY A 22 57.79 9.24 13.15
C GLY A 22 58.64 8.82 11.93
N PRO A 23 58.12 8.21 10.82
CA PRO A 23 56.74 7.80 10.48
C PRO A 23 56.57 6.39 9.82
N ALA A 24 55.31 6.04 9.52
CA ALA A 24 54.83 5.17 8.42
C ALA A 24 55.09 3.64 8.44
N LEU A 25 54.02 2.87 8.68
CA LEU A 25 53.72 1.64 7.94
C LEU A 25 52.24 1.23 8.08
N ALA A 26 51.50 1.46 6.98
CA ALA A 26 50.33 0.72 6.49
C ALA A 26 49.17 0.38 7.46
N LEU A 27 48.19 1.28 7.56
CA LEU A 27 46.80 0.87 7.78
C LEU A 27 46.32 0.15 6.51
N ARG A 28 46.36 -1.19 6.51
CA ARG A 28 45.57 -2.00 5.57
C ARG A 28 44.11 -1.87 6.00
N ALA A 29 43.41 -0.86 5.49
CA ALA A 29 41.96 -0.85 5.50
C ALA A 29 41.51 -2.03 4.63
N ARG A 30 41.21 -3.16 5.26
CA ARG A 30 40.64 -4.32 4.61
C ARG A 30 39.19 -3.97 4.29
N SER A 31 38.92 -3.62 3.02
CA SER A 31 37.57 -3.49 2.49
C SER A 31 36.82 -4.82 2.65
N THR A 32 36.07 -4.98 3.74
CA THR A 32 35.22 -6.17 4.01
C THR A 32 33.79 -6.01 3.47
N SER A 33 33.49 -4.90 2.79
CA SER A 33 32.14 -4.55 2.37
C SER A 33 31.49 -5.53 1.38
N ALA A 34 32.26 -6.30 0.62
CA ALA A 34 31.71 -7.20 -0.41
C ALA A 34 31.24 -8.56 0.14
N THR A 35 31.85 -9.04 1.23
CA THR A 35 31.46 -10.33 1.85
C THR A 35 30.27 -10.18 2.79
N ASP A 36 30.14 -9.01 3.42
CA ASP A 36 29.03 -8.72 4.34
C ASP A 36 27.70 -8.53 3.58
N THR A 37 27.73 -7.86 2.44
CA THR A 37 26.56 -7.72 1.54
C THR A 37 26.09 -9.08 1.03
N HIS A 38 27.01 -9.96 0.61
CA HIS A 38 26.67 -11.30 0.16
C HIS A 38 26.03 -12.15 1.28
N HIS A 39 26.48 -12.01 2.52
CA HIS A 39 25.93 -12.76 3.64
C HIS A 39 24.50 -12.30 4.00
N VAL A 40 24.25 -10.99 3.95
CA VAL A 40 22.92 -10.39 4.14
C VAL A 40 21.98 -10.76 2.99
N GLU A 41 22.46 -10.75 1.76
CA GLU A 41 21.66 -11.09 0.57
C GLU A 41 21.28 -12.57 0.56
N MET A 42 22.23 -13.45 0.89
CA MET A 42 21.98 -14.89 1.03
C MET A 42 21.07 -15.22 2.23
N ALA A 43 21.13 -14.45 3.32
CA ALA A 43 20.20 -14.59 4.46
C ALA A 43 18.78 -14.11 4.08
N ARG A 44 18.68 -13.04 3.29
CA ARG A 44 17.42 -12.54 2.73
C ARG A 44 16.81 -13.52 1.75
N GLU A 45 17.61 -14.14 0.88
CA GLU A 45 17.18 -15.17 -0.07
C GLU A 45 16.64 -16.40 0.65
N ARG A 46 17.36 -16.90 1.67
CA ARG A 46 16.89 -18.00 2.53
C ARG A 46 15.59 -17.65 3.26
N SER A 47 15.45 -16.42 3.74
CA SER A 47 14.23 -15.96 4.41
C SER A 47 13.04 -15.93 3.44
N LYS A 48 13.24 -15.50 2.18
CA LYS A 48 12.21 -15.56 1.14
C LYS A 48 11.78 -17.00 0.85
N THR A 49 12.72 -17.93 0.75
CA THR A 49 12.41 -19.36 0.47
C THR A 49 11.63 -20.00 1.61
N VAL A 50 12.04 -19.75 2.86
CA VAL A 50 11.35 -20.28 4.06
C VAL A 50 9.95 -19.69 4.18
N THR A 51 9.79 -18.38 4.04
CA THR A 51 8.47 -17.73 4.08
C THR A 51 7.59 -18.17 2.91
N SER A 52 8.15 -18.43 1.72
CA SER A 52 7.39 -18.96 0.58
C SER A 52 6.74 -20.31 0.90
N PHE A 53 7.47 -21.23 1.54
CA PHE A 53 6.99 -22.59 1.83
C PHE A 53 5.75 -22.62 2.73
N TYR A 54 5.72 -21.83 3.81
CA TYR A 54 4.57 -21.77 4.74
C TYR A 54 3.36 -21.05 4.15
N ASN A 55 3.57 -20.14 3.20
CA ASN A 55 2.48 -19.39 2.59
C ASN A 55 1.74 -20.18 1.51
N GLN A 56 2.35 -21.19 0.90
CA GLN A 56 1.70 -21.94 -0.19
C GLN A 56 0.42 -22.64 0.29
N SER A 57 0.45 -23.32 1.44
CA SER A 57 -0.74 -24.02 1.97
C SER A 57 -1.86 -23.05 2.36
N ALA A 58 -1.53 -21.89 2.94
CA ALA A 58 -2.51 -20.87 3.30
C ALA A 58 -3.17 -20.23 2.06
N ILE A 59 -2.39 -19.99 1.00
CA ILE A 59 -2.90 -19.49 -0.28
C ILE A 59 -3.86 -20.51 -0.90
N ASP A 60 -3.47 -21.78 -0.94
CA ASP A 60 -4.28 -22.84 -1.55
C ASP A 60 -5.60 -23.03 -0.79
N ALA A 61 -5.56 -23.05 0.55
CA ALA A 61 -6.77 -23.09 1.38
C ALA A 61 -7.67 -21.86 1.23
N ALA A 62 -7.10 -20.67 1.01
CA ALA A 62 -7.87 -19.47 0.72
C ALA A 62 -8.48 -19.47 -0.69
N ALA A 63 -7.81 -20.10 -1.67
CA ALA A 63 -8.24 -20.20 -3.05
C ALA A 63 -9.33 -21.26 -3.30
N GLU A 64 -9.61 -22.12 -2.32
CA GLU A 64 -10.75 -23.05 -2.35
C GLU A 64 -12.06 -22.39 -1.89
N LYS A 65 -11.98 -21.28 -1.15
CA LYS A 65 -13.15 -20.58 -0.64
C LYS A 65 -13.89 -19.87 -1.79
N PRO A 66 -15.23 -19.96 -1.86
CA PRO A 66 -15.98 -19.24 -2.88
C PRO A 66 -15.84 -17.73 -2.63
N SER A 67 -15.45 -16.97 -3.66
CA SER A 67 -15.46 -15.51 -3.58
C SER A 67 -16.89 -15.00 -3.76
N VAL A 68 -17.41 -14.23 -2.81
CA VAL A 68 -18.78 -13.71 -2.87
C VAL A 68 -18.89 -12.65 -3.98
N ARG A 69 -19.89 -12.72 -4.85
CA ARG A 69 -20.19 -11.57 -5.73
C ARG A 69 -20.92 -10.51 -4.92
N LEU A 70 -20.33 -9.32 -4.84
CA LEU A 70 -21.03 -8.18 -4.26
C LEU A 70 -21.97 -7.58 -5.29
N THR A 71 -23.24 -7.47 -4.92
CA THR A 71 -24.22 -6.72 -5.69
C THR A 71 -24.09 -5.23 -5.36
N PRO A 72 -24.29 -4.33 -6.34
CA PRO A 72 -24.28 -2.88 -6.09
C PRO A 72 -25.21 -2.46 -4.95
N THR A 73 -26.35 -3.14 -4.80
CA THR A 73 -27.30 -2.93 -3.71
C THR A 73 -26.70 -3.16 -2.33
N MET A 74 -25.87 -4.20 -2.16
CA MET A 74 -25.17 -4.45 -0.89
C MET A 74 -24.12 -3.37 -0.58
N MET A 75 -23.52 -2.76 -1.60
CA MET A 75 -22.61 -1.62 -1.41
C MET A 75 -23.36 -0.33 -1.05
N LEU A 76 -24.54 -0.07 -1.63
CA LEU A 76 -25.31 1.16 -1.37
C LEU A 76 -25.93 1.22 0.04
N TYR A 77 -26.35 0.07 0.58
CA TYR A 77 -26.97 0.01 1.91
C TYR A 77 -25.97 0.30 3.05
N ALA A 78 -24.69 0.34 2.72
CA ALA A 78 -23.59 0.59 3.64
C ALA A 78 -23.49 2.02 4.18
N GLY A 79 -24.07 3.00 3.49
CA GLY A 79 -23.74 4.41 3.74
C GLY A 79 -24.52 5.11 4.86
N ARG A 80 -25.42 4.45 5.60
CA ARG A 80 -26.53 5.16 6.30
C ARG A 80 -26.60 5.07 7.83
N SER A 81 -25.56 4.65 8.55
CA SER A 81 -25.59 4.68 10.03
C SER A 81 -24.66 5.73 10.65
N GLN A 82 -25.17 6.47 11.65
CA GLN A 82 -24.43 7.55 12.33
C GLN A 82 -23.39 7.02 13.34
N ASP A 83 -23.51 5.75 13.74
CA ASP A 83 -22.76 5.14 14.84
C ASP A 83 -21.39 4.55 14.45
N GLY A 84 -20.97 4.67 13.19
CA GLY A 84 -19.71 4.07 12.69
C GLY A 84 -19.71 2.54 12.65
N SER A 85 -20.75 1.88 13.19
CA SER A 85 -20.93 0.42 13.21
C SER A 85 -20.87 -0.20 11.82
N HIS A 86 -21.34 0.52 10.81
CA HIS A 86 -21.26 0.07 9.42
C HIS A 86 -19.82 0.02 8.92
N LEU A 87 -18.96 0.95 9.32
CA LEU A 87 -17.55 0.98 8.90
C LEU A 87 -16.83 -0.27 9.38
N LEU A 88 -16.99 -0.64 10.65
CA LEU A 88 -16.41 -1.86 11.22
C LEU A 88 -16.93 -3.13 10.51
N LYS A 89 -18.23 -3.19 10.20
CA LYS A 89 -18.79 -4.30 9.41
C LYS A 89 -18.18 -4.37 8.02
N SER A 90 -18.04 -3.22 7.35
CA SER A 90 -17.43 -3.15 6.01
C SER A 90 -15.94 -3.51 6.02
N ALA A 91 -15.21 -3.11 7.06
CA ALA A 91 -13.79 -3.40 7.23
C ALA A 91 -13.57 -4.90 7.45
N ARG A 92 -14.35 -5.51 8.35
CA ARG A 92 -14.33 -6.97 8.59
C ARG A 92 -14.69 -7.77 7.34
N TYR A 93 -15.69 -7.31 6.61
CA TYR A 93 -16.05 -7.91 5.33
C TYR A 93 -14.89 -7.85 4.33
N LEU A 94 -14.24 -6.68 4.21
CA LEU A 94 -13.08 -6.50 3.32
C LEU A 94 -11.89 -7.38 3.75
N GLN A 95 -11.65 -7.52 5.06
CA GLN A 95 -10.63 -8.39 5.64
C GLN A 95 -10.83 -9.87 5.29
N GLN A 96 -12.08 -10.33 5.20
CA GLN A 96 -12.38 -11.71 4.82
C GLN A 96 -12.31 -11.93 3.30
N GLU A 97 -12.73 -10.95 2.51
CA GLU A 97 -12.87 -11.09 1.06
C GLU A 97 -11.61 -10.85 0.26
N LEU A 98 -10.79 -9.86 0.65
CA LEU A 98 -9.58 -9.52 -0.12
C LEU A 98 -8.59 -10.69 -0.22
N PRO A 99 -8.23 -11.39 0.87
CA PRO A 99 -7.31 -12.53 0.80
C PRO A 99 -7.82 -13.62 -0.15
N VAL A 100 -9.12 -13.94 -0.14
CA VAL A 100 -9.72 -14.96 -1.02
C VAL A 100 -9.60 -14.56 -2.49
N ARG A 101 -9.92 -13.29 -2.82
CA ARG A 101 -9.82 -12.79 -4.20
C ARG A 101 -8.38 -12.77 -4.70
N ILE A 102 -7.44 -12.39 -3.84
CA ILE A 102 -6.01 -12.40 -4.15
C ILE A 102 -5.51 -13.84 -4.33
N ALA A 103 -5.92 -14.78 -3.48
CA ALA A 103 -5.57 -16.19 -3.62
C ALA A 103 -6.05 -16.79 -4.95
N HIS A 104 -7.27 -16.47 -5.40
CA HIS A 104 -7.75 -16.84 -6.73
C HIS A 104 -6.90 -16.27 -7.87
N ARG A 105 -6.31 -15.06 -7.70
CA ARG A 105 -5.40 -14.50 -8.69
C ARG A 105 -4.07 -15.24 -8.70
N ILE A 106 -3.49 -15.50 -7.53
CA ILE A 106 -2.24 -16.28 -7.39
C ILE A 106 -2.39 -17.65 -8.04
N LYS A 107 -3.50 -18.35 -7.78
CA LYS A 107 -3.83 -19.63 -8.45
C LYS A 107 -3.89 -19.48 -9.98
N GLY A 108 -4.47 -18.38 -10.47
CA GLY A 108 -4.48 -18.07 -11.91
C GLY A 108 -3.08 -17.92 -12.52
N PHE A 109 -2.14 -17.28 -11.81
CA PHE A 109 -0.74 -17.20 -12.26
C PHE A 109 -0.05 -18.57 -12.28
N ARG A 110 -0.34 -19.44 -11.29
CA ARG A 110 0.17 -20.82 -11.24
C ARG A 110 -0.34 -21.70 -12.39
N CYS A 111 -1.49 -21.37 -12.97
CA CYS A 111 -2.07 -22.09 -14.12
C CYS A 111 -1.55 -21.61 -15.48
N LEU A 112 -0.70 -20.58 -15.54
CA LEU A 112 -0.12 -20.13 -16.80
C LEU A 112 0.89 -21.14 -17.36
N PRO A 113 1.05 -21.23 -18.70
CA PRO A 113 2.13 -21.98 -19.31
C PRO A 113 3.48 -21.58 -18.72
N PHE A 114 4.32 -22.57 -18.40
CA PHE A 114 5.58 -22.37 -17.69
C PHE A 114 6.46 -21.30 -18.34
N ILE A 115 6.58 -21.30 -19.66
CA ILE A 115 7.38 -20.32 -20.41
C ILE A 115 6.90 -18.87 -20.22
N ILE A 116 5.58 -18.66 -20.04
CA ILE A 116 5.00 -17.35 -19.77
C ILE A 116 5.20 -16.98 -18.30
N GLY A 117 5.02 -17.93 -17.39
CA GLY A 117 5.20 -17.72 -15.95
C GLY A 117 6.65 -17.41 -15.55
N CYS A 118 7.63 -17.90 -16.30
CA CYS A 118 9.05 -17.61 -16.09
C CYS A 118 9.50 -16.24 -16.60
N ASN A 119 8.65 -15.49 -17.32
CA ASN A 119 8.99 -14.13 -17.70
C ASN A 119 9.21 -13.26 -16.45
N PRO A 120 10.30 -12.49 -16.34
CA PRO A 120 10.64 -11.75 -15.12
C PRO A 120 9.58 -10.73 -14.73
N THR A 121 8.93 -10.09 -15.71
CA THR A 121 7.87 -9.11 -15.49
C THR A 121 6.59 -9.78 -14.95
N ILE A 122 6.21 -10.93 -15.51
CA ILE A 122 5.07 -11.71 -15.02
C ILE A 122 5.33 -12.28 -13.61
N LEU A 123 6.55 -12.77 -13.38
CA LEU A 123 6.98 -13.30 -12.08
C LEU A 123 7.00 -12.20 -11.02
N HIS A 124 7.42 -10.99 -11.38
CA HIS A 124 7.35 -9.83 -10.48
C HIS A 124 5.90 -9.51 -10.06
N VAL A 125 4.95 -9.52 -11.00
CA VAL A 125 3.53 -9.32 -10.69
C VAL A 125 3.01 -10.45 -9.79
N HIS A 126 3.39 -11.70 -10.06
CA HIS A 126 3.03 -12.84 -9.21
C HIS A 126 3.54 -12.66 -7.77
N GLU A 127 4.77 -12.19 -7.58
CA GLU A 127 5.31 -11.86 -6.25
C GLU A 127 4.55 -10.73 -5.56
N LEU A 128 4.14 -9.69 -6.28
CA LEU A 128 3.34 -8.60 -5.71
C LEU A 128 2.03 -9.13 -5.09
N TYR A 129 1.34 -10.04 -5.79
CA TYR A 129 0.13 -10.67 -5.28
C TYR A 129 0.40 -11.55 -4.05
N ILE A 130 1.51 -12.31 -4.01
CA ILE A 130 1.90 -13.10 -2.83
C ILE A 130 2.17 -12.20 -1.62
N ARG A 131 2.93 -11.11 -1.81
CA ARG A 131 3.22 -10.14 -0.75
C ARG A 131 1.95 -9.46 -0.25
N ALA A 132 1.01 -9.14 -1.15
CA ALA A 132 -0.29 -8.60 -0.78
C ALA A 132 -1.09 -9.58 0.08
N PHE A 133 -1.11 -10.87 -0.30
CA PHE A 133 -1.78 -11.91 0.48
C PHE A 133 -1.20 -12.02 1.90
N GLN A 134 0.13 -12.08 2.03
CA GLN A 134 0.82 -12.12 3.31
C GLN A 134 0.42 -10.93 4.19
N LYS A 135 0.58 -9.70 3.67
CA LYS A 135 0.22 -8.48 4.42
C LYS A 135 -1.25 -8.48 4.88
N LEU A 136 -2.17 -9.01 4.08
CA LEU A 136 -3.60 -9.07 4.42
C LEU A 136 -3.91 -10.15 5.47
N THR A 137 -3.23 -11.30 5.40
CA THR A 137 -3.42 -12.42 6.33
C THR A 137 -2.75 -12.16 7.68
N ASP A 138 -1.61 -11.48 7.69
CA ASP A 138 -0.87 -11.13 8.90
C ASP A 138 -1.57 -10.01 9.71
N PHE A 139 -2.51 -9.29 9.10
CA PHE A 139 -3.22 -8.21 9.77
C PHE A 139 -4.21 -8.76 10.82
N PRO A 140 -4.19 -8.26 12.07
CA PRO A 140 -5.02 -8.80 13.14
C PRO A 140 -6.52 -8.57 12.90
N PRO A 141 -7.42 -9.39 13.47
CA PRO A 141 -8.86 -9.21 13.32
C PRO A 141 -9.33 -7.82 13.79
N ILE A 142 -10.07 -7.11 12.93
CA ILE A 142 -10.49 -5.72 13.18
C ILE A 142 -11.58 -5.68 14.27
N LYS A 143 -11.25 -5.13 15.44
CA LYS A 143 -12.19 -4.98 16.56
C LYS A 143 -12.67 -3.54 16.69
N ASP A 144 -11.71 -2.61 16.68
CA ASP A 144 -11.93 -1.21 17.02
C ASP A 144 -11.73 -0.27 15.82
N GLN A 145 -12.12 1.00 15.98
CA GLN A 145 -11.94 2.02 14.95
C GLN A 145 -10.45 2.31 14.67
N ALA A 146 -9.58 2.11 15.67
CA ALA A 146 -8.14 2.25 15.49
C ALA A 146 -7.60 1.19 14.52
N ASP A 147 -8.03 -0.07 14.68
CA ASP A 147 -7.67 -1.17 13.77
C ASP A 147 -8.18 -0.89 12.35
N GLU A 148 -9.40 -0.39 12.22
CA GLU A 148 -9.98 -0.02 10.93
C GLU A 148 -9.16 1.08 10.23
N ALA A 149 -8.70 2.09 10.97
CA ALA A 149 -7.87 3.14 10.41
C ALA A 149 -6.51 2.60 9.95
N GLN A 150 -5.88 1.70 10.70
CA GLN A 150 -4.65 1.02 10.29
C GLN A 150 -4.87 0.13 9.06
N TYR A 151 -5.98 -0.61 9.03
CA TYR A 151 -6.35 -1.44 7.89
C TYR A 151 -6.59 -0.60 6.63
N CYS A 152 -7.21 0.57 6.76
CA CYS A 152 -7.35 1.53 5.66
C CYS A 152 -5.99 1.96 5.10
N GLN A 153 -4.98 2.20 5.94
CA GLN A 153 -3.64 2.55 5.46
C GLN A 153 -2.99 1.38 4.72
N LEU A 154 -3.11 0.17 5.24
CA LEU A 154 -2.64 -1.04 4.55
C LEU A 154 -3.30 -1.19 3.16
N VAL A 155 -4.62 -1.05 3.09
CA VAL A 155 -5.37 -1.16 1.82
C VAL A 155 -4.96 -0.06 0.83
N ARG A 156 -4.73 1.18 1.29
CA ARG A 156 -4.21 2.26 0.42
C ARG A 156 -2.84 1.92 -0.14
N GLN A 157 -1.93 1.42 0.70
CA GLN A 157 -0.61 1.00 0.26
C GLN A 157 -0.70 -0.12 -0.78
N LEU A 158 -1.54 -1.13 -0.55
CA LEU A 158 -1.72 -2.23 -1.50
C LEU A 158 -2.27 -1.75 -2.86
N LEU A 159 -3.18 -0.77 -2.86
CA LEU A 159 -3.69 -0.19 -4.10
C LEU A 159 -2.62 0.59 -4.88
N ASP A 160 -1.72 1.29 -4.19
CA ASP A 160 -0.60 2.00 -4.83
C ASP A 160 0.47 1.02 -5.34
N ASP A 161 0.85 0.04 -4.52
CA ASP A 161 1.80 -1.04 -4.88
C ASP A 161 1.34 -1.77 -6.16
N HIS A 162 0.02 -1.87 -6.40
CA HIS A 162 -0.54 -2.60 -7.54
C HIS A 162 -0.95 -1.70 -8.72
N LYS A 163 -0.60 -0.40 -8.72
CA LYS A 163 -1.09 0.54 -9.74
C LYS A 163 -0.63 0.17 -11.16
N ASP A 164 0.60 -0.30 -11.31
CA ASP A 164 1.25 -0.58 -12.60
C ASP A 164 1.06 -2.02 -13.09
N VAL A 165 0.35 -2.86 -12.34
CA VAL A 165 0.15 -4.30 -12.65
C VAL A 165 -0.38 -4.53 -14.08
N VAL A 166 -1.28 -3.69 -14.58
CA VAL A 166 -1.84 -3.86 -15.93
C VAL A 166 -0.78 -3.59 -16.99
N THR A 167 0.05 -2.57 -16.80
CA THR A 167 1.15 -2.22 -17.69
C THR A 167 2.20 -3.33 -17.72
N LEU A 168 2.59 -3.83 -16.53
CA LEU A 168 3.54 -4.93 -16.39
C LEU A 168 3.03 -6.23 -17.02
N LEU A 169 1.75 -6.55 -16.84
CA LEU A 169 1.13 -7.71 -17.49
C LEU A 169 1.15 -7.59 -19.02
N ALA A 170 0.84 -6.39 -19.54
CA ALA A 170 0.87 -6.15 -20.99
C ALA A 170 2.28 -6.29 -21.56
N GLU A 171 3.29 -5.77 -20.85
CA GLU A 171 4.69 -5.88 -21.24
C GLU A 171 5.20 -7.33 -21.22
N GLY A 172 5.01 -8.05 -20.11
CA GLY A 172 5.47 -9.44 -19.99
C GLY A 172 4.79 -10.40 -20.98
N LEU A 173 3.50 -10.19 -21.26
CA LEU A 173 2.79 -10.98 -22.28
C LEU A 173 3.21 -10.62 -23.71
N ARG A 174 3.57 -9.36 -23.97
CA ARG A 174 4.10 -8.93 -25.27
C ARG A 174 5.46 -9.59 -25.54
N GLU A 175 6.34 -9.66 -24.55
CA GLU A 175 7.65 -10.31 -24.64
C GLU A 175 7.55 -11.82 -24.90
N SER A 176 6.61 -12.46 -24.21
CA SER A 176 6.37 -13.90 -24.32
C SER A 176 5.47 -14.29 -25.49
N ARG A 177 4.97 -13.33 -26.30
CA ARG A 177 3.97 -13.54 -27.37
C ARG A 177 4.33 -14.68 -28.32
N LYS A 178 5.60 -14.76 -28.73
CA LYS A 178 6.09 -15.79 -29.67
C LYS A 178 6.01 -17.22 -29.14
N HIS A 179 5.82 -17.39 -27.83
CA HIS A 179 5.71 -18.69 -27.15
C HIS A 179 4.28 -18.99 -26.70
N ILE A 180 3.30 -18.16 -27.07
CA ILE A 180 1.89 -18.38 -26.74
C ILE A 180 1.30 -19.29 -27.82
N GLU A 181 1.13 -20.57 -27.49
CA GLU A 181 0.45 -21.53 -28.38
C GLU A 181 -1.08 -21.45 -28.24
N ASP A 182 -1.59 -21.25 -27.02
CA ASP A 182 -3.02 -21.12 -26.72
C ASP A 182 -3.39 -19.69 -26.33
N GLU A 183 -3.83 -18.90 -27.32
CA GLU A 183 -4.33 -17.54 -27.09
C GLU A 183 -5.62 -17.50 -26.25
N LYS A 184 -6.45 -18.55 -26.28
CA LYS A 184 -7.70 -18.60 -25.52
C LYS A 184 -7.43 -18.69 -24.04
N LEU A 185 -6.43 -19.48 -23.63
CA LEU A 185 -5.99 -19.57 -22.25
C LEU A 185 -5.49 -18.21 -21.74
N VAL A 186 -4.63 -17.54 -22.50
CA VAL A 186 -4.09 -16.22 -22.11
C VAL A 186 -5.21 -15.17 -22.03
N ARG A 187 -6.14 -15.17 -22.98
CA ARG A 187 -7.30 -14.27 -22.95
C ARG A 187 -8.19 -14.53 -21.75
N TYR A 188 -8.50 -15.80 -21.45
CA TYR A 188 -9.27 -16.17 -20.27
C TYR A 188 -8.58 -15.72 -18.98
N PHE A 189 -7.27 -15.93 -18.87
CA PHE A 189 -6.48 -15.48 -17.74
C PHE A 189 -6.56 -13.94 -17.58
N LEU A 190 -6.35 -13.19 -18.65
CA LEU A 190 -6.42 -11.74 -18.65
C LEU A 190 -7.80 -11.23 -18.25
N ASP A 191 -8.86 -11.75 -18.86
CA ASP A 191 -10.23 -11.35 -18.56
C ASP A 191 -10.56 -11.57 -17.08
N LYS A 192 -10.17 -12.73 -16.52
CA LYS A 192 -10.37 -13.02 -15.09
C LYS A 192 -9.53 -12.11 -14.20
N THR A 193 -8.28 -11.85 -14.56
CA THR A 193 -7.35 -11.05 -13.74
C THR A 193 -7.72 -9.58 -13.73
N LEU A 194 -8.05 -9.01 -14.89
CA LEU A 194 -8.49 -7.61 -15.00
C LEU A 194 -9.84 -7.40 -14.33
N THR A 195 -10.82 -8.29 -14.53
CA THR A 195 -12.13 -8.19 -13.88
C THR A 195 -12.01 -8.32 -12.36
N SER A 196 -11.19 -9.26 -11.87
CA SER A 196 -10.95 -9.43 -10.43
C SER A 196 -10.24 -8.22 -9.83
N ARG A 197 -9.25 -7.63 -10.52
CA ARG A 197 -8.57 -6.41 -10.08
C ARG A 197 -9.51 -5.22 -10.02
N LEU A 198 -10.39 -5.05 -11.01
CA LEU A 198 -11.44 -4.03 -10.99
C LEU A 198 -12.33 -4.21 -9.77
N GLY A 199 -12.82 -5.44 -9.53
CA GLY A 199 -13.63 -5.76 -8.36
C GLY A 199 -12.93 -5.43 -7.04
N ILE A 200 -11.67 -5.86 -6.86
CA ILE A 200 -10.88 -5.56 -5.67
C ILE A 200 -10.75 -4.04 -5.46
N ARG A 201 -10.39 -3.30 -6.52
CA ARG A 201 -10.25 -1.84 -6.45
C ARG A 201 -11.57 -1.16 -6.12
N MET A 202 -12.69 -1.62 -6.68
CA MET A 202 -14.02 -1.07 -6.36
C MET A 202 -14.36 -1.24 -4.87
N LEU A 203 -14.12 -2.42 -4.30
CA LEU A 203 -14.42 -2.70 -2.89
C LEU A 203 -13.53 -1.93 -1.93
N ALA A 204 -12.23 -1.95 -2.20
CA ALA A 204 -11.26 -1.20 -1.42
C ALA A 204 -11.57 0.30 -1.47
N THR A 205 -11.78 0.85 -2.67
CA THR A 205 -12.10 2.28 -2.85
C THR A 205 -13.40 2.64 -2.14
N HIS A 206 -14.43 1.81 -2.22
CA HIS A 206 -15.71 2.06 -1.54
C HIS A 206 -15.53 2.17 -0.02
N HIS A 207 -14.84 1.22 0.60
CA HIS A 207 -14.57 1.28 2.04
C HIS A 207 -13.73 2.52 2.41
N LEU A 208 -12.68 2.83 1.63
CA LEU A 208 -11.85 4.01 1.86
C LEU A 208 -12.65 5.33 1.76
N THR A 209 -13.59 5.43 0.83
CA THR A 209 -14.48 6.60 0.68
C THR A 209 -15.45 6.72 1.85
N LEU A 210 -15.99 5.60 2.34
CA LEU A 210 -16.85 5.59 3.53
C LEU A 210 -16.08 6.02 4.79
N SER A 211 -14.86 5.51 4.96
CA SER A 211 -13.98 5.86 6.07
C SER A 211 -13.55 7.34 6.03
N ALA A 212 -13.24 7.89 4.85
CA ALA A 212 -12.92 9.31 4.71
C ALA A 212 -14.12 10.22 5.05
N SER A 213 -15.32 9.84 4.61
CA SER A 213 -16.55 10.60 4.89
C SER A 213 -16.87 10.66 6.39
N SER A 214 -16.63 9.58 7.15
CA SER A 214 -16.87 9.56 8.60
C SER A 214 -15.89 10.44 9.38
N VAL A 215 -14.63 10.50 8.93
CA VAL A 215 -13.61 11.41 9.49
C VAL A 215 -14.00 12.87 9.26
N LEU A 216 -14.49 13.24 8.07
CA LEU A 216 -14.96 14.60 7.80
C LEU A 216 -16.15 15.00 8.69
N VAL A 217 -17.15 14.12 8.83
CA VAL A 217 -18.32 14.38 9.68
C VAL A 217 -17.94 14.51 11.17
N SER A 218 -16.99 13.71 11.66
CA SER A 218 -16.53 13.80 13.05
C SER A 218 -15.68 15.05 13.31
N HIS A 219 -14.85 15.47 12.34
CA HIS A 219 -14.09 16.71 12.42
C HIS A 219 -15.02 17.94 12.42
N GLN A 220 -16.02 17.97 11.54
CA GLN A 220 -17.01 19.04 11.48
C GLN A 220 -17.87 19.12 12.76
N ARG A 221 -18.21 17.98 13.37
CA ARG A 221 -18.88 17.94 14.68
C ARG A 221 -17.97 18.44 15.82
N ARG A 222 -16.67 18.17 15.77
CA ARG A 222 -15.71 18.68 16.76
C ARG A 222 -15.58 20.21 16.66
N LEU A 223 -15.54 20.74 15.43
CA LEU A 223 -15.53 22.18 15.17
C LEU A 223 -16.82 22.86 15.66
N LEU A 224 -17.99 22.28 15.37
CA LEU A 224 -19.28 22.79 15.87
C LEU A 224 -19.37 22.76 17.41
N ARG A 225 -18.81 21.74 18.08
CA ARG A 225 -18.78 21.67 19.56
C ARG A 225 -17.81 22.65 20.21
N SER A 226 -16.74 23.04 19.51
CA SER A 226 -15.79 24.05 19.98
C SER A 226 -16.27 25.50 19.79
N GLY A 227 -17.56 25.71 19.48
CA GLY A 227 -18.16 27.05 19.38
C GLY A 227 -17.84 27.81 18.08
N TRP A 228 -17.20 27.16 17.11
CA TRP A 228 -16.97 27.75 15.79
C TRP A 228 -18.17 27.48 14.89
N THR A 229 -18.98 28.51 14.63
CA THR A 229 -20.00 28.46 13.57
C THR A 229 -19.28 28.54 12.22
N LEU A 230 -19.49 27.54 11.35
CA LEU A 230 -19.04 27.66 9.97
C LEU A 230 -19.86 28.77 9.29
N PRO A 231 -19.24 29.75 8.62
CA PRO A 231 -19.98 30.60 7.70
C PRO A 231 -20.56 29.73 6.56
N ASP A 232 -21.82 29.93 6.24
CA ASP A 232 -22.64 29.13 5.29
C ASP A 232 -22.04 28.99 3.87
N ALA A 233 -20.95 29.70 3.56
CA ALA A 233 -20.24 29.62 2.29
C ALA A 233 -19.46 28.30 2.05
N CYS A 234 -19.22 27.47 3.09
CA CYS A 234 -18.35 26.30 2.93
C CYS A 234 -19.06 25.00 2.50
N VAL A 235 -20.41 24.96 2.52
CA VAL A 235 -21.17 23.77 2.11
C VAL A 235 -21.23 23.62 0.58
N SER A 236 -21.00 24.70 -0.18
CA SER A 236 -21.21 24.70 -1.63
C SER A 236 -19.94 24.49 -2.49
N THR A 237 -18.73 24.50 -1.91
CA THR A 237 -17.49 24.47 -2.72
C THR A 237 -16.73 23.14 -2.70
N SER A 238 -17.05 22.20 -1.80
CA SER A 238 -16.31 20.93 -1.73
C SER A 238 -16.94 19.81 -2.57
N MET A 239 -17.25 20.11 -3.83
CA MET A 239 -17.57 19.10 -4.86
C MET A 239 -16.56 19.12 -6.02
N ALA A 240 -15.39 19.75 -5.84
CA ALA A 240 -14.26 19.58 -6.75
C ALA A 240 -13.43 18.35 -6.35
N MET A 241 -13.98 17.16 -6.56
CA MET A 241 -13.16 15.96 -6.69
C MET A 241 -12.22 16.17 -7.87
N ARG A 242 -10.92 16.29 -7.59
CA ARG A 242 -9.88 16.24 -8.64
C ARG A 242 -10.05 14.91 -9.39
N PRO A 243 -10.17 14.91 -10.73
CA PRO A 243 -10.26 13.66 -11.47
C PRO A 243 -8.92 12.93 -11.38
N VAL A 244 -8.91 11.77 -10.74
CA VAL A 244 -7.83 10.79 -10.90
C VAL A 244 -8.10 10.00 -12.18
N SER A 245 -7.81 10.59 -13.34
CA SER A 245 -7.49 9.84 -14.57
C SER A 245 -6.91 10.76 -15.64
N ALA A 246 -5.59 10.77 -15.78
CA ALA A 246 -4.91 11.20 -16.99
C ALA A 246 -3.90 10.11 -17.38
N SER A 247 -4.44 8.98 -17.88
CA SER A 247 -3.71 7.97 -18.66
C SER A 247 -4.70 7.00 -19.29
N MET A 248 -5.59 7.53 -20.14
CA MET A 248 -6.33 6.70 -21.10
C MET A 248 -6.94 7.54 -22.23
N ALA A 249 -6.11 8.37 -22.88
CA ALA A 249 -6.51 9.05 -24.11
C ALA A 249 -5.26 9.34 -24.95
N MET A 250 -4.74 8.30 -25.61
CA MET A 250 -3.75 8.50 -26.66
C MET A 250 -3.87 7.40 -27.72
N TRP A 251 -5.07 7.21 -28.27
CA TRP A 251 -5.26 6.50 -29.55
C TRP A 251 -6.40 7.16 -30.34
N LEU A 252 -6.04 7.63 -31.53
CA LEU A 252 -6.81 8.08 -32.71
C LEU A 252 -6.98 9.60 -32.95
N PRO A 253 -6.64 10.09 -34.16
CA PRO A 253 -6.61 11.51 -34.53
C PRO A 253 -7.89 11.98 -35.25
N GLY A 254 -8.28 13.25 -35.03
CA GLY A 254 -9.35 13.92 -35.80
C GLY A 254 -9.90 15.17 -35.11
N SER A 255 -9.34 16.34 -35.45
CA SER A 255 -9.71 17.73 -35.07
C SER A 255 -11.16 18.16 -35.45
N PRO A 256 -11.62 19.41 -35.22
CA PRO A 256 -11.53 20.31 -34.04
C PRO A 256 -12.89 20.98 -33.66
N SER A 257 -12.86 21.83 -32.61
CA SER A 257 -13.68 23.04 -32.35
C SER A 257 -14.69 23.01 -31.17
N SER A 258 -14.32 23.66 -30.06
CA SER A 258 -14.96 24.90 -29.54
C SER A 258 -14.47 25.21 -28.11
N LEU A 259 -13.93 26.42 -27.94
CA LEU A 259 -13.48 27.01 -26.68
C LEU A 259 -14.67 27.50 -25.85
N CYS A 260 -14.65 27.29 -24.53
CA CYS A 260 -15.42 28.10 -23.58
C CYS A 260 -14.51 28.49 -22.40
N HIS A 261 -14.19 29.79 -22.32
CA HIS A 261 -13.59 30.47 -21.18
C HIS A 261 -14.61 30.68 -20.07
N TRP A 262 -14.24 30.46 -18.81
CA TRP A 262 -14.93 31.06 -17.67
C TRP A 262 -13.91 31.69 -16.72
N THR A 263 -13.98 33.00 -16.61
CA THR A 263 -13.22 33.88 -15.71
C THR A 263 -13.79 33.83 -14.29
N THR A 264 -12.94 33.66 -13.28
CA THR A 264 -13.30 33.79 -11.86
C THR A 264 -12.91 35.19 -11.36
N SER A 265 -13.89 35.97 -10.89
CA SER A 265 -13.68 37.28 -10.26
C SER A 265 -13.99 37.18 -8.76
N CYS A 266 -12.96 37.40 -7.94
CA CYS A 266 -13.03 37.50 -6.48
C CYS A 266 -13.48 38.91 -6.08
N ARG A 267 -14.49 39.05 -5.21
CA ARG A 267 -14.74 40.29 -4.45
C ARG A 267 -14.94 40.03 -2.96
N SER A 268 -13.94 40.51 -2.21
CA SER A 268 -14.01 41.27 -0.94
C SER A 268 -14.84 40.77 0.25
N CYS A 269 -14.13 40.40 1.31
CA CYS A 269 -14.58 40.41 2.71
C CYS A 269 -14.87 41.84 3.20
N SER A 270 -15.95 42.01 3.96
CA SER A 270 -16.12 43.12 4.92
C SER A 270 -16.62 42.58 6.25
N ARG A 271 -15.95 43.02 7.32
CA ARG A 271 -16.10 42.63 8.72
C ARG A 271 -17.16 43.51 9.38
N MET A 272 -18.05 42.94 10.20
CA MET A 272 -18.85 43.73 11.16
C MET A 272 -19.25 42.87 12.38
N PRO A 273 -19.54 43.55 13.53
CA PRO A 273 -19.18 43.12 14.88
C PRO A 273 -20.04 42.02 15.49
#